data_AF-A0A1F5CZA7-F1
#
_entry.id   AF-A0A1F5CZA7-F1
#
_cell.length_a   1.000
_cell.length_b   1.000
_cell.length_c   1.000
_cell.angle_alpha   90.00
_cell.angle_beta   90.00
_cell.angle_gamma   90.00
#
_symmetry.space_group_name_H-M   'P 1'
#
loop_
_entity.id
_entity.type
_entity.pdbx_description
1 polymer ?
#
loop_
_entity_poly.entity_id
_entity_poly.type
_entity_poly.pdbx_seq_one_letter_code
_entity_poly.pdbx_strand_id
1 'polypeptide(L)'
;MAVDDFKKYMTILAHEQSLDWVTFHGGEPFLFYKTLKRCIEIAHKLGQREIVLITNGYWGGNQTNAQRKLQELKKAGLSSIRFSVDAFHQEFVPFRSVHTAIDVARAIGFDKLVIISRFLGSVGSRNPVNMRTETLLERLGPPEDFIIERKPLYIEGRAADQLAKHLQQKVAVPKGICVLQLRADETLTNPSVIQIDPFGNVTICPGLCIGNAKTEPLSRIMKEYDYERNPIVRLLAQKGPIRLLELPEARGSVEPAKSVSDCHMCYELRKHLRACYPEFLAPDNCYSE
;
A
#
# COMPACT_ATOMS: atom_id res chain seq x y z
N MET A 1 -0.70 0.92 14.87
CA MET A 1 0.54 1.20 15.61
C MET A 1 0.19 2.00 16.85
N ALA A 2 0.87 1.79 17.97
CA ALA A 2 0.70 2.64 19.15
C ALA A 2 1.22 4.06 18.87
N VAL A 3 0.64 5.07 19.51
CA VAL A 3 1.07 6.48 19.32
C VAL A 3 2.53 6.68 19.73
N ASP A 4 2.97 6.03 20.80
CA ASP A 4 4.35 6.17 21.31
C ASP A 4 5.38 5.53 20.36
N ASP A 5 5.05 4.37 19.77
CA ASP A 5 5.86 3.75 18.72
C ASP A 5 5.99 4.71 17.52
N PHE A 6 4.86 5.26 17.06
CA PHE A 6 4.86 6.22 15.95
C PHE A 6 5.70 7.46 16.26
N LYS A 7 5.55 8.04 17.46
CA LYS A 7 6.33 9.20 17.90
C LYS A 7 7.82 8.87 17.91
N LYS A 8 8.20 7.73 18.49
CA LYS A 8 9.60 7.25 18.51
C LYS A 8 10.16 7.16 17.10
N TYR A 9 9.46 6.52 16.18
CA TYR A 9 9.92 6.35 14.80
C TYR A 9 10.03 7.68 14.06
N MET A 10 9.03 8.56 14.18
CA MET A 10 9.07 9.88 13.57
C MET A 10 10.20 10.75 14.11
N THR A 11 10.49 10.69 15.41
CA THR A 11 11.64 11.41 16.00
C THR A 11 12.96 10.89 15.44
N ILE A 12 13.14 9.57 15.34
CA ILE A 12 14.33 8.99 14.71
C ILE A 12 14.47 9.48 13.28
N LEU A 13 13.40 9.38 12.48
CA LEU A 13 13.42 9.77 11.06
C LEU A 13 13.75 11.26 10.90
N ALA A 14 13.16 12.13 11.71
CA ALA A 14 13.42 13.57 11.67
C ALA A 14 14.89 13.95 11.95
N HIS A 15 15.65 13.12 12.65
CA HIS A 15 17.09 13.33 12.89
C HIS A 15 17.99 12.75 11.81
N GLU A 16 17.52 11.70 11.12
CA GLU A 16 18.33 10.96 10.14
C GLU A 16 18.23 11.56 8.73
N GLN A 17 17.03 11.91 8.28
CA GLN A 17 16.79 12.47 6.95
C GLN A 17 15.45 13.22 6.88
N SER A 18 15.37 14.24 6.01
CA SER A 18 14.08 14.84 5.69
C SER A 18 13.21 13.84 4.93
N LEU A 19 11.97 13.64 5.39
CA LEU A 19 11.00 12.81 4.68
C LEU A 19 10.21 13.66 3.68
N ASP A 20 10.13 13.20 2.44
CA ASP A 20 9.28 13.85 1.44
C ASP A 20 7.80 13.80 1.87
N TRP A 21 7.33 12.66 2.39
CA TRP A 21 5.98 12.49 2.93
C TRP A 21 5.87 11.39 4.00
N VAL A 22 4.77 11.43 4.76
CA VAL A 22 4.31 10.33 5.62
C VAL A 22 2.89 9.96 5.22
N THR A 23 2.64 8.68 4.96
CA THR A 23 1.32 8.18 4.56
C THR A 23 0.71 7.31 5.65
N PHE A 24 -0.51 7.64 6.06
CA PHE A 24 -1.36 6.80 6.88
C PHE A 24 -2.27 5.95 5.99
N HIS A 25 -2.05 4.64 5.99
CA HIS A 25 -2.83 3.65 5.24
C HIS A 25 -2.91 2.32 6.03
N GLY A 26 -3.37 1.24 5.39
CA GLY A 26 -3.46 -0.10 5.96
C GLY A 26 -4.74 -0.78 5.49
N GLY A 27 -5.51 -1.34 6.44
CA GLY A 27 -6.92 -1.66 6.21
C GLY A 27 -7.73 -0.38 6.07
N GLU A 28 -8.20 0.19 7.19
CA GLU A 28 -8.93 1.46 7.20
C GLU A 28 -8.54 2.33 8.41
N PRO A 29 -7.81 3.45 8.21
CA PRO A 29 -7.33 4.31 9.29
C PRO A 29 -8.43 4.90 10.19
N PHE A 30 -9.64 5.16 9.66
CA PHE A 30 -10.73 5.74 10.45
C PHE A 30 -11.28 4.81 11.53
N LEU A 31 -11.00 3.50 11.47
CA LEU A 31 -11.30 2.56 12.57
C LEU A 31 -10.59 2.98 13.87
N PHE A 32 -9.43 3.62 13.76
CA PHE A 32 -8.64 4.11 14.89
C PHE A 32 -8.51 5.64 14.86
N TYR A 33 -9.62 6.33 14.60
CA TYR A 33 -9.66 7.79 14.38
C TYR A 33 -8.88 8.63 15.41
N LYS A 34 -9.01 8.33 16.71
CA LYS A 34 -8.29 9.07 17.77
C LYS A 34 -6.77 8.90 17.64
N THR A 35 -6.32 7.67 17.39
CA THR A 35 -4.91 7.35 17.15
C THR A 35 -4.41 8.02 15.88
N LEU A 36 -5.15 7.92 14.77
CA LEU A 36 -4.84 8.57 13.50
C LEU A 36 -4.61 10.08 13.66
N LYS A 37 -5.59 10.77 14.26
CA LYS A 37 -5.50 12.22 14.51
C LYS A 37 -4.25 12.56 15.32
N ARG A 38 -3.98 11.78 16.38
CA ARG A 38 -2.81 12.03 17.23
C ARG A 38 -1.49 11.83 16.50
N CYS A 39 -1.38 10.82 15.65
CA CYS A 39 -0.19 10.60 14.83
C CYS A 39 0.01 11.73 13.81
N ILE A 40 -1.07 12.22 13.17
CA ILE A 40 -1.01 13.38 12.28
C ILE A 40 -0.49 14.62 13.03
N GLU A 41 -1.03 14.92 14.23
CA GLU A 41 -0.54 16.04 15.06
C GLU A 41 0.95 15.92 15.39
N ILE A 42 1.42 14.70 15.68
CA ILE A 42 2.83 14.44 16.00
C ILE A 42 3.72 14.68 14.78
N ALA A 43 3.36 14.11 13.62
CA ALA A 43 4.12 14.30 12.39
C ALA A 43 4.20 15.79 12.02
N HIS A 44 3.09 16.51 12.11
CA HIS A 44 3.04 17.94 11.82
C HIS A 44 3.92 18.75 12.78
N LYS A 45 3.88 18.47 14.08
CA LYS A 45 4.72 19.14 15.09
C LYS A 45 6.22 18.86 14.92
N LEU A 46 6.57 17.72 14.34
CA LEU A 46 7.94 17.38 13.99
C LEU A 46 8.39 17.98 12.64
N GLY A 47 7.56 18.83 12.03
CA GLY A 47 7.90 19.58 10.82
C GLY A 47 7.53 18.87 9.51
N GLN A 48 6.85 17.72 9.55
CA GLN A 48 6.43 17.04 8.33
C GLN A 48 5.37 17.87 7.58
N ARG A 49 5.66 18.20 6.33
CA ARG A 49 4.78 19.04 5.48
C ARG A 49 3.76 18.22 4.70
N GLU A 50 4.21 17.18 4.01
CA GLU A 50 3.32 16.29 3.26
C GLU A 50 2.89 15.12 4.16
N ILE A 51 1.67 15.19 4.68
CA ILE A 51 1.03 14.17 5.49
C ILE A 51 -0.18 13.68 4.69
N VAL A 52 -0.14 12.41 4.29
CA VAL A 52 -1.08 11.79 3.37
C VAL A 52 -1.95 10.79 4.12
N LEU A 53 -3.24 10.77 3.83
CA LEU A 53 -4.18 9.76 4.33
C LEU A 53 -4.81 9.01 3.15
N ILE A 54 -4.80 7.68 3.19
CA ILE A 54 -5.54 6.82 2.27
C ILE A 54 -6.71 6.18 3.03
N THR A 55 -7.94 6.35 2.54
CA THR A 55 -9.17 5.82 3.18
C THR A 55 -10.18 5.32 2.15
N ASN A 56 -11.06 4.39 2.54
CA ASN A 56 -12.19 3.93 1.74
C ASN A 56 -13.46 4.77 1.94
N GLY A 57 -13.47 5.71 2.88
CA GLY A 57 -14.57 6.63 3.11
C GLY A 57 -15.83 6.05 3.77
N TYR A 58 -15.78 4.85 4.37
CA TYR A 58 -16.97 4.20 4.96
C TYR A 58 -17.71 5.05 6.01
N TRP A 59 -16.97 5.90 6.72
CA TRP A 59 -17.44 6.82 7.75
C TRP A 59 -18.23 8.03 7.21
N GLY A 60 -18.26 8.20 5.89
CA GLY A 60 -18.90 9.34 5.22
C GLY A 60 -20.41 9.27 5.08
N GLY A 61 -21.08 8.25 5.63
CA GLY A 61 -22.55 8.12 5.54
C GLY A 61 -23.36 9.26 6.20
N ASN A 62 -22.72 10.10 7.02
CA ASN A 62 -23.30 11.30 7.62
C ASN A 62 -22.39 12.51 7.33
N GLN A 63 -22.90 13.48 6.57
CA GLN A 63 -22.16 14.66 6.14
C GLN A 63 -21.61 15.49 7.32
N THR A 64 -22.41 15.73 8.36
CA THR A 64 -21.97 16.50 9.54
C THR A 64 -20.81 15.82 10.27
N ASN A 65 -20.88 14.50 10.45
CA ASN A 65 -19.81 13.73 11.06
C ASN A 65 -18.56 13.71 10.18
N ALA A 66 -18.74 13.56 8.86
CA ALA A 66 -17.66 13.60 7.90
C ALA A 66 -16.92 14.95 7.94
N GLN A 67 -17.68 16.05 7.92
CA GLN A 67 -17.17 17.41 8.00
C GLN A 67 -16.39 17.64 9.28
N ARG A 68 -16.98 17.32 10.44
CA ARG A 68 -16.29 17.45 11.73
C ARG A 68 -14.97 16.66 11.73
N LYS A 69 -15.00 15.40 11.30
CA LYS A 69 -13.82 14.53 11.30
C LYS A 69 -12.71 15.07 10.39
N LEU A 70 -13.04 15.48 9.17
CA LEU A 70 -12.05 15.99 8.22
C LEU A 70 -11.51 17.37 8.62
N GLN A 71 -12.33 18.26 9.17
CA GLN A 71 -11.87 19.54 9.70
C GLN A 71 -10.89 19.34 10.86
N GLU A 72 -11.18 18.40 11.77
CA GLU A 72 -10.26 18.04 12.85
C GLU A 72 -8.93 17.49 12.33
N LEU A 73 -8.94 16.66 11.27
CA LEU A 73 -7.71 16.12 10.68
C LEU A 73 -6.92 17.19 9.91
N LYS A 74 -7.59 18.07 9.16
CA LYS A 74 -6.95 19.22 8.50
C LYS A 74 -6.28 20.13 9.52
N LYS A 75 -6.99 20.47 10.61
CA LYS A 75 -6.43 21.26 11.73
C LYS A 75 -5.25 20.57 12.42
N ALA A 76 -5.24 19.24 12.46
CA ALA A 76 -4.12 18.46 13.00
C ALA A 76 -2.87 18.50 12.10
N GLY A 77 -3.00 18.91 10.85
CA GLY A 77 -1.89 19.01 9.88
C GLY A 77 -2.00 18.06 8.69
N LEU A 78 -3.13 17.37 8.50
CA LEU A 78 -3.33 16.55 7.30
C LEU A 78 -3.37 17.43 6.05
N SER A 79 -2.45 17.22 5.12
CA SER A 79 -2.34 18.03 3.89
C SER A 79 -2.92 17.35 2.66
N SER A 80 -2.75 16.03 2.52
CA SER A 80 -3.31 15.26 1.40
C SER A 80 -4.25 14.17 1.87
N ILE A 81 -5.38 14.03 1.19
CA ILE A 81 -6.31 12.92 1.39
C ILE A 81 -6.56 12.20 0.07
N ARG A 82 -6.58 10.87 0.14
CA ARG A 82 -6.80 9.98 -0.98
C ARG A 82 -7.93 9.01 -0.69
N PHE A 83 -8.91 8.95 -1.57
CA PHE A 83 -10.07 8.07 -1.44
C PHE A 83 -9.97 6.89 -2.39
N SER A 84 -10.22 5.69 -1.89
CA SER A 84 -10.31 4.49 -2.72
C SER A 84 -11.71 4.38 -3.31
N VAL A 85 -11.81 4.49 -4.63
CA VAL A 85 -13.06 4.38 -5.38
C VAL A 85 -12.83 3.42 -6.54
N ASP A 86 -13.35 2.22 -6.41
CA ASP A 86 -13.34 1.19 -7.44
C ASP A 86 -14.37 0.10 -7.11
N ALA A 87 -14.60 -0.80 -8.07
CA ALA A 87 -15.55 -1.89 -7.90
C ALA A 87 -15.25 -2.81 -6.71
N PHE A 88 -13.98 -2.93 -6.31
CA PHE A 88 -13.55 -3.78 -5.18
C PHE A 88 -13.95 -3.16 -3.85
N HIS A 89 -13.66 -1.87 -3.64
CA HIS A 89 -14.05 -1.17 -2.41
C HIS A 89 -15.57 -1.03 -2.30
N GLN A 90 -16.26 -0.75 -3.42
CA GLN A 90 -17.71 -0.56 -3.45
C GLN A 90 -18.53 -1.86 -3.35
N GLU A 91 -17.89 -3.02 -3.26
CA GLU A 91 -18.53 -4.25 -2.82
C GLU A 91 -18.84 -4.23 -1.30
N PHE A 92 -17.99 -3.57 -0.51
CA PHE A 92 -18.08 -3.54 0.95
C PHE A 92 -18.49 -2.18 1.51
N VAL A 93 -18.18 -1.10 0.80
CA VAL A 93 -18.45 0.28 1.23
C VAL A 93 -19.50 0.92 0.32
N PRO A 94 -20.67 1.34 0.84
CA PRO A 94 -21.67 2.03 0.03
C PRO A 94 -21.07 3.25 -0.66
N PHE A 95 -21.25 3.35 -1.98
CA PHE A 95 -20.71 4.46 -2.77
C PHE A 95 -21.12 5.83 -2.23
N ARG A 96 -22.35 5.95 -1.71
CA ARG A 96 -22.84 7.18 -1.06
C ARG A 96 -21.91 7.65 0.06
N SER A 97 -21.38 6.75 0.86
CA SER A 97 -20.51 7.09 1.99
C SER A 97 -19.21 7.75 1.51
N VAL A 98 -18.53 7.11 0.55
CA VAL A 98 -17.27 7.66 0.01
C VAL A 98 -17.52 8.94 -0.81
N HIS A 99 -18.62 9.01 -1.57
CA HIS A 99 -19.01 10.21 -2.31
C HIS A 99 -19.23 11.41 -1.38
N THR A 100 -20.00 11.24 -0.30
CA THR A 100 -20.20 12.31 0.69
C THR A 100 -18.88 12.71 1.36
N ALA A 101 -17.99 11.76 1.65
CA ALA A 101 -16.67 12.08 2.20
C ALA A 101 -15.80 12.89 1.22
N ILE A 102 -15.87 12.58 -0.09
CA ILE A 102 -15.19 13.32 -1.15
C ILE A 102 -15.77 14.74 -1.26
N ASP A 103 -17.10 14.91 -1.32
CA ASP A 103 -17.74 16.23 -1.39
C ASP A 103 -17.34 17.13 -0.21
N VAL A 104 -17.31 16.56 0.99
CA VAL A 104 -16.85 17.27 2.18
C VAL A 104 -15.37 17.62 2.09
N ALA A 105 -14.52 16.71 1.58
CA ALA A 105 -13.10 16.99 1.39
C ALA A 105 -12.86 18.11 0.37
N ARG A 106 -13.64 18.15 -0.72
CA ARG A 106 -13.65 19.22 -1.72
C ARG A 106 -13.97 20.56 -1.07
N ALA A 107 -15.09 20.63 -0.33
CA ALA A 107 -15.51 21.84 0.36
C ALA A 107 -14.52 22.34 1.42
N ILE A 108 -13.79 21.43 2.08
CA ILE A 108 -12.75 21.77 3.06
C ILE A 108 -11.46 22.29 2.38
N GLY A 109 -11.16 21.82 1.16
CA GLY A 109 -10.02 22.23 0.35
C GLY A 109 -8.66 21.76 0.89
N PHE A 110 -8.36 20.46 0.82
CA PHE A 110 -7.02 19.94 1.12
C PHE A 110 -6.00 20.32 0.02
N ASP A 111 -4.70 20.33 0.34
CA ASP A 111 -3.65 20.67 -0.62
C ASP A 111 -3.66 19.72 -1.82
N LYS A 112 -3.95 18.44 -1.57
CA LYS A 112 -4.14 17.42 -2.60
C LYS A 112 -5.31 16.51 -2.22
N LEU A 113 -6.32 16.46 -3.09
CA LEU A 113 -7.40 15.47 -3.07
C LEU A 113 -7.21 14.50 -4.23
N VAL A 114 -7.07 13.20 -3.93
CA VAL A 114 -6.82 12.17 -4.94
C VAL A 114 -7.85 11.06 -4.83
N ILE A 115 -8.38 10.61 -5.95
CA ILE A 115 -9.17 9.39 -6.07
C ILE A 115 -8.25 8.30 -6.60
N ILE A 116 -8.04 7.24 -5.81
CA ILE A 116 -7.25 6.08 -6.20
C ILE A 116 -8.20 4.99 -6.67
N SER A 117 -8.01 4.53 -7.89
CA SER A 117 -8.84 3.50 -8.51
C SER A 117 -8.00 2.35 -9.03
N ARG A 118 -8.40 1.13 -8.68
CA ARG A 118 -7.78 -0.10 -9.17
C ARG A 118 -8.63 -0.77 -10.24
N PHE A 119 -7.95 -1.29 -11.26
CA PHE A 119 -8.57 -1.97 -12.40
C PHE A 119 -8.09 -3.42 -12.48
N LEU A 120 -8.99 -4.35 -12.77
CA LEU A 120 -8.64 -5.75 -13.01
C LEU A 120 -7.96 -5.89 -14.37
N GLY A 121 -6.70 -6.34 -14.38
CA GLY A 121 -5.89 -6.43 -15.59
C GLY A 121 -5.34 -5.06 -15.98
N SER A 122 -5.36 -4.73 -17.28
CA SER A 122 -4.99 -3.37 -17.71
C SER A 122 -6.12 -2.37 -17.46
N VAL A 123 -5.79 -1.09 -17.26
CA VAL A 123 -6.77 -0.02 -17.04
C VAL A 123 -7.80 0.06 -18.17
N GLY A 124 -7.40 -0.17 -19.43
CA GLY A 124 -8.29 -0.16 -20.59
C GLY A 124 -9.03 -1.48 -20.86
N SER A 125 -8.82 -2.53 -20.07
CA SER A 125 -9.48 -3.83 -20.30
C SER A 125 -10.99 -3.73 -20.07
N ARG A 126 -11.78 -4.22 -21.03
CA ARG A 126 -13.25 -4.26 -20.89
C ARG A 126 -13.67 -5.53 -20.16
N ASN A 127 -14.05 -5.40 -18.90
CA ASN A 127 -14.65 -6.45 -18.08
C ASN A 127 -15.67 -5.84 -17.10
N PRO A 128 -16.58 -6.64 -16.49
CA PRO A 128 -17.62 -6.12 -15.61
C PRO A 128 -17.10 -5.30 -14.41
N VAL A 129 -15.95 -5.68 -13.85
CA VAL A 129 -15.33 -4.98 -12.71
C VAL A 129 -14.82 -3.60 -13.12
N ASN A 130 -14.14 -3.51 -14.26
CA ASN A 130 -13.62 -2.25 -14.78
C ASN A 130 -14.75 -1.33 -15.24
N MET A 131 -15.79 -1.85 -15.90
CA MET A 131 -16.96 -1.05 -16.28
C MET A 131 -17.67 -0.49 -15.04
N ARG A 132 -17.83 -1.30 -13.98
CA ARG A 132 -18.38 -0.81 -12.71
C ARG A 132 -17.50 0.28 -12.09
N THR A 133 -16.17 0.13 -12.14
CA THR A 133 -15.22 1.15 -11.66
C THR A 133 -15.38 2.46 -12.42
N GLU A 134 -15.46 2.42 -13.76
CA GLU A 134 -15.70 3.62 -14.57
C GLU A 134 -17.03 4.29 -14.22
N THR A 135 -18.12 3.54 -14.11
CA THR A 135 -19.43 4.10 -13.69
C THR A 135 -19.36 4.79 -12.33
N LEU A 136 -18.57 4.26 -11.38
CA LEU A 136 -18.38 4.92 -10.08
C LEU A 136 -17.62 6.23 -10.21
N LEU A 137 -16.61 6.29 -11.08
CA LEU A 137 -15.82 7.50 -11.33
C LEU A 137 -16.61 8.58 -12.08
N GLU A 138 -17.40 8.19 -13.08
CA GLU A 138 -18.33 9.09 -13.79
C GLU A 138 -19.30 9.77 -12.82
N ARG A 139 -19.77 9.03 -11.81
CA ARG A 139 -20.69 9.54 -10.80
C ARG A 139 -20.07 10.56 -9.84
N LEU A 140 -18.74 10.66 -9.74
CA LEU A 140 -18.07 11.70 -8.95
C LEU A 140 -18.11 13.07 -9.66
N GLY A 141 -18.47 13.10 -10.95
CA GLY A 141 -18.43 14.30 -11.77
C GLY A 141 -17.01 14.62 -12.28
N PRO A 142 -16.85 15.77 -12.94
CA PRO A 142 -15.58 16.15 -13.54
C PRO A 142 -14.49 16.41 -12.48
N PRO A 143 -13.23 16.00 -12.74
CA PRO A 143 -12.11 16.13 -11.82
C PRO A 143 -11.50 17.54 -11.86
N GLU A 144 -12.29 18.56 -11.52
CA GLU A 144 -11.83 19.96 -11.54
C GLU A 144 -10.95 20.31 -10.33
N ASP A 145 -11.23 19.71 -9.18
CA ASP A 145 -10.63 19.99 -7.88
C ASP A 145 -10.05 18.72 -7.20
N PHE A 146 -9.93 17.63 -7.95
CA PHE A 146 -9.26 16.41 -7.50
C PHE A 146 -8.55 15.69 -8.65
N ILE A 147 -7.58 14.84 -8.30
CA ILE A 147 -6.82 14.01 -9.24
C ILE A 147 -7.40 12.60 -9.24
N ILE A 148 -7.51 11.94 -10.40
CA ILE A 148 -7.84 10.52 -10.47
C ILE A 148 -6.59 9.72 -10.82
N GLU A 149 -6.08 8.93 -9.87
CA GLU A 149 -5.01 7.96 -10.08
C GLU A 149 -5.58 6.60 -10.48
N ARG A 150 -5.39 6.23 -11.75
CA ARG A 150 -5.85 4.96 -12.31
C ARG A 150 -4.66 4.00 -12.44
N LYS A 151 -4.71 2.86 -11.77
CA LYS A 151 -3.67 1.82 -11.90
C LYS A 151 -4.26 0.41 -11.97
N PRO A 152 -3.57 -0.54 -12.62
CA PRO A 152 -3.86 -1.97 -12.45
C PRO A 152 -3.86 -2.37 -10.97
N LEU A 153 -4.72 -3.33 -10.63
CA LEU A 153 -4.68 -4.01 -9.35
C LEU A 153 -3.44 -4.91 -9.29
N TYR A 154 -2.70 -4.84 -8.18
CA TYR A 154 -1.64 -5.81 -7.90
C TYR A 154 -2.27 -7.14 -7.50
N ILE A 155 -1.86 -8.20 -8.19
CA ILE A 155 -2.36 -9.55 -7.93
C ILE A 155 -1.46 -10.19 -6.88
N GLU A 156 -1.74 -9.87 -5.62
CA GLU A 156 -1.06 -10.37 -4.41
C GLU A 156 -2.07 -10.45 -3.26
N GLY A 157 -1.74 -11.21 -2.21
CA GLY A 157 -2.69 -11.46 -1.11
C GLY A 157 -4.00 -12.08 -1.61
N ARG A 158 -5.13 -11.66 -1.02
CA ARG A 158 -6.47 -12.07 -1.46
C ARG A 158 -6.74 -11.88 -2.96
N ALA A 159 -6.12 -10.89 -3.61
CA ALA A 159 -6.32 -10.68 -5.05
C ALA A 159 -5.69 -11.80 -5.88
N ALA A 160 -4.57 -12.37 -5.46
CA ALA A 160 -4.02 -13.58 -6.07
C ALA A 160 -4.97 -14.77 -5.88
N ASP A 161 -5.42 -15.00 -4.64
CA ASP A 161 -6.25 -16.16 -4.30
C ASP A 161 -7.64 -16.11 -4.98
N GLN A 162 -8.24 -14.92 -5.13
CA GLN A 162 -9.64 -14.79 -5.59
C GLN A 162 -9.77 -14.29 -7.03
N LEU A 163 -8.84 -13.43 -7.50
CA LEU A 163 -9.02 -12.68 -8.75
C LEU A 163 -8.10 -13.15 -9.88
N ALA A 164 -7.01 -13.87 -9.59
CA ALA A 164 -6.10 -14.35 -10.63
C ALA A 164 -6.80 -15.22 -11.69
N LYS A 165 -7.79 -16.03 -11.28
CA LYS A 165 -8.61 -16.88 -12.18
C LYS A 165 -9.42 -16.09 -13.22
N HIS A 166 -9.64 -14.80 -13.00
CA HIS A 166 -10.38 -13.92 -13.91
C HIS A 166 -9.48 -13.19 -14.90
N LEU A 167 -8.17 -13.41 -14.83
CA LEU A 167 -7.18 -12.82 -15.72
C LEU A 167 -6.66 -13.87 -16.70
N GLN A 168 -6.34 -13.41 -17.90
CA GLN A 168 -5.61 -14.25 -18.84
C GLN A 168 -4.21 -14.51 -18.27
N GLN A 169 -3.79 -15.77 -18.27
CA GLN A 169 -2.44 -16.14 -17.92
C GLN A 169 -1.47 -15.48 -18.91
N LYS A 170 -0.34 -14.97 -18.41
CA LYS A 170 0.71 -14.51 -19.33
C LYS A 170 1.27 -15.73 -20.05
N VAL A 171 1.32 -15.68 -21.38
CA VAL A 171 1.97 -16.71 -22.21
C VAL A 171 3.48 -16.79 -21.92
N ALA A 172 4.07 -15.71 -21.39
CA ALA A 172 5.49 -15.64 -21.07
C ALA A 172 5.73 -15.55 -19.56
N VAL A 173 6.57 -16.47 -19.06
CA VAL A 173 7.15 -16.42 -17.71
C VAL A 173 7.80 -15.05 -17.49
N PRO A 174 7.53 -14.36 -16.37
CA PRO A 174 8.23 -13.13 -16.02
C PRO A 174 9.75 -13.34 -15.97
N LYS A 175 10.50 -12.63 -16.82
CA LYS A 175 11.98 -12.66 -16.87
C LYS A 175 12.64 -11.37 -16.37
N GLY A 176 11.83 -10.39 -15.94
CA GLY A 176 12.29 -9.07 -15.55
C GLY A 176 12.78 -9.00 -14.11
N ILE A 177 13.58 -7.98 -13.81
CA ILE A 177 13.97 -7.58 -12.45
C ILE A 177 12.75 -6.97 -11.75
N CYS A 178 12.63 -7.16 -10.43
CA CYS A 178 11.58 -6.54 -9.64
C CYS A 178 11.74 -5.00 -9.62
N VAL A 179 10.74 -4.28 -10.13
CA VAL A 179 10.68 -2.81 -10.09
C VAL A 179 9.60 -2.40 -9.11
N LEU A 180 9.98 -1.68 -8.06
CA LEU A 180 9.03 -1.12 -7.11
C LEU A 180 8.21 -0.02 -7.79
N GLN A 181 6.93 0.06 -7.49
CA GLN A 181 5.97 0.87 -8.27
C GLN A 181 5.51 2.13 -7.51
N LEU A 182 6.17 2.49 -6.40
CA LEU A 182 5.84 3.70 -5.63
C LEU A 182 6.55 4.93 -6.19
N ARG A 183 7.80 4.81 -6.63
CA ARG A 183 8.50 5.81 -7.47
C ARG A 183 9.10 5.15 -8.72
N ALA A 184 9.24 5.93 -9.79
CA ALA A 184 9.69 5.42 -11.09
C ALA A 184 11.15 4.92 -11.10
N ASP A 185 11.97 5.40 -10.17
CA ASP A 185 13.38 5.09 -9.98
C ASP A 185 13.64 4.10 -8.82
N GLU A 186 12.59 3.66 -8.14
CA GLU A 186 12.72 2.81 -6.97
C GLU A 186 13.01 1.35 -7.34
N THR A 187 14.00 0.78 -6.67
CA THR A 187 14.38 -0.63 -6.84
C THR A 187 14.54 -1.29 -5.48
N LEU A 188 14.56 -2.63 -5.46
CA LEU A 188 14.90 -3.35 -4.24
C LEU A 188 16.33 -3.08 -3.77
N THR A 189 17.26 -2.67 -4.63
CA THR A 189 18.64 -2.35 -4.21
C THR A 189 18.76 -0.97 -3.57
N ASN A 190 17.84 -0.06 -3.89
CA ASN A 190 17.79 1.30 -3.34
C ASN A 190 16.33 1.75 -3.12
N PRO A 191 15.65 1.24 -2.07
CA PRO A 191 14.27 1.60 -1.78
C PRO A 191 14.19 3.03 -1.26
N SER A 192 13.17 3.76 -1.71
CA SER A 192 12.89 5.15 -1.33
C SER A 192 11.73 5.26 -0.32
N VAL A 193 10.97 4.17 -0.17
CA VAL A 193 9.81 4.07 0.72
C VAL A 193 9.94 2.82 1.58
N ILE A 194 9.66 2.99 2.86
CA ILE A 194 9.43 1.89 3.79
C ILE A 194 7.99 1.96 4.32
N GLN A 195 7.43 0.80 4.64
CA GLN A 195 6.16 0.67 5.35
C GLN A 195 6.43 0.05 6.71
N ILE A 196 5.86 0.65 7.76
CA ILE A 196 6.00 0.14 9.13
C ILE A 196 4.62 -0.24 9.65
N ASP A 197 4.44 -1.51 9.97
CA ASP A 197 3.17 -2.03 10.46
C ASP A 197 2.99 -1.79 12.00
N PRO A 198 1.81 -2.09 12.58
CA PRO A 198 1.59 -1.96 14.02
C PRO A 198 2.48 -2.83 14.92
N PHE A 199 3.07 -3.89 14.37
CA PHE A 199 3.95 -4.84 15.05
C PHE A 199 5.43 -4.47 14.90
N GLY A 200 5.73 -3.41 14.16
CA GLY A 200 7.08 -2.89 13.96
C GLY A 200 7.79 -3.46 12.76
N ASN A 201 7.18 -4.34 11.97
CA ASN A 201 7.82 -4.88 10.78
C ASN A 201 8.04 -3.75 9.77
N VAL A 202 9.28 -3.60 9.33
CA VAL A 202 9.70 -2.63 8.32
C VAL A 202 9.78 -3.36 6.99
N THR A 203 8.96 -2.96 6.02
CA THR A 203 8.86 -3.62 4.72
C THR A 203 9.12 -2.66 3.57
N ILE A 204 9.73 -3.15 2.49
CA ILE A 204 10.03 -2.39 1.26
C ILE A 204 9.09 -2.76 0.10
N CYS A 205 8.35 -3.85 0.27
CA CYS A 205 7.28 -4.34 -0.60
C CYS A 205 6.33 -5.12 0.31
N PRO A 206 5.01 -5.18 0.03
CA PRO A 206 4.10 -5.98 0.85
C PRO A 206 4.61 -7.41 1.08
N GLY A 207 4.91 -7.73 2.33
CA GLY A 207 5.43 -9.03 2.75
C GLY A 207 6.96 -9.22 2.65
N LEU A 208 7.74 -8.25 2.16
CA LEU A 208 9.21 -8.28 2.17
C LEU A 208 9.75 -7.43 3.33
N CYS A 209 10.13 -8.10 4.41
CA CYS A 209 10.61 -7.49 5.65
C CYS A 209 12.13 -7.32 5.63
N ILE A 210 12.59 -6.17 6.13
CA ILE A 210 14.01 -5.82 6.25
C ILE A 210 14.45 -5.63 7.71
N GLY A 211 13.54 -5.78 8.67
CA GLY A 211 13.82 -5.67 10.11
C GLY A 211 12.56 -5.36 10.92
N ASN A 212 12.69 -5.28 12.25
CA ASN A 212 11.59 -4.92 13.13
C ASN A 212 11.96 -3.79 14.09
N ALA A 213 11.31 -2.63 13.96
CA ALA A 213 11.62 -1.41 14.71
C ALA A 213 11.29 -1.47 16.21
N LYS A 214 10.66 -2.56 16.69
CA LYS A 214 10.50 -2.85 18.12
C LYS A 214 11.69 -3.60 18.70
N THR A 215 12.40 -4.40 17.90
CA THR A 215 13.55 -5.18 18.35
C THR A 215 14.89 -4.48 18.10
N GLU A 216 14.96 -3.59 17.11
CA GLU A 216 16.17 -2.84 16.77
C GLU A 216 15.85 -1.38 16.39
N PRO A 217 16.82 -0.45 16.47
CA PRO A 217 16.58 0.94 16.08
C PRO A 217 16.23 1.07 14.60
N LEU A 218 15.18 1.82 14.28
CA LEU A 218 14.76 2.07 12.89
C LEU A 218 15.88 2.65 12.02
N SER A 219 16.71 3.54 12.58
CA SER A 219 17.88 4.10 11.89
C SER A 219 18.90 3.04 11.48
N ARG A 220 19.07 2.00 12.31
CA ARG A 220 19.96 0.87 12.02
C ARG A 220 19.42 0.04 10.86
N ILE A 221 18.13 -0.33 10.90
CA ILE A 221 17.47 -1.08 9.82
C ILE A 221 17.68 -0.39 8.47
N MET A 222 17.50 0.93 8.42
CA MET A 222 17.65 1.70 7.18
C MET A 222 19.11 1.83 6.74
N LYS A 223 20.04 2.14 7.64
CA LYS A 223 21.46 2.37 7.31
C LYS A 223 22.23 1.10 6.98
N GLU A 224 21.90 0.00 7.66
CA GLU A 224 22.54 -1.30 7.45
C GLU A 224 21.78 -2.15 6.42
N TYR A 225 20.80 -1.58 5.70
CA TYR A 225 20.10 -2.27 4.64
C TYR A 225 21.09 -2.71 3.55
N ASP A 226 21.26 -4.02 3.43
CA ASP A 226 22.10 -4.67 2.44
C ASP A 226 21.28 -5.77 1.76
N TYR A 227 20.83 -5.47 0.53
CA TYR A 227 19.97 -6.37 -0.24
C TYR A 227 20.64 -7.72 -0.52
N GLU A 228 21.99 -7.82 -0.48
CA GLU A 228 22.73 -9.06 -0.72
C GLU A 228 22.66 -10.02 0.46
N ARG A 229 22.46 -9.51 1.69
CA ARG A 229 22.34 -10.34 2.91
C ARG A 229 20.97 -10.99 3.04
N ASN A 230 19.95 -10.44 2.37
CA ASN A 230 18.61 -10.98 2.39
C ASN A 230 18.44 -11.99 1.24
N PRO A 231 18.30 -13.31 1.50
CA PRO A 231 18.30 -14.33 0.46
C PRO A 231 17.13 -14.19 -0.52
N ILE A 232 15.99 -13.67 -0.06
CA ILE A 232 14.81 -13.43 -0.90
C ILE A 232 15.02 -12.17 -1.74
N VAL A 233 15.34 -11.04 -1.10
CA VAL A 233 15.46 -9.75 -1.77
C VAL A 233 16.62 -9.78 -2.78
N ARG A 234 17.74 -10.43 -2.47
CA ARG A 234 18.86 -10.61 -3.41
C ARG A 234 18.42 -11.25 -4.73
N LEU A 235 17.67 -12.35 -4.66
CA LEU A 235 17.19 -13.06 -5.86
C LEU A 235 16.21 -12.19 -6.65
N LEU A 236 15.27 -11.54 -5.95
CA LEU A 236 14.28 -10.65 -6.56
C LEU A 236 14.91 -9.44 -7.25
N ALA A 237 15.91 -8.82 -6.60
CA ALA A 237 16.60 -7.63 -7.08
C ALA A 237 17.51 -7.92 -8.28
N GLN A 238 18.20 -9.06 -8.29
CA GLN A 238 19.17 -9.35 -9.36
C GLN A 238 18.51 -9.95 -10.59
N LYS A 239 17.45 -10.75 -10.40
CA LYS A 239 16.97 -11.65 -11.47
C LYS A 239 15.46 -11.89 -11.45
N GLY A 240 14.73 -11.20 -10.57
CA GLY A 240 13.27 -11.24 -10.51
C GLY A 240 12.66 -12.47 -9.84
N PRO A 241 11.32 -12.52 -9.79
CA PRO A 241 10.59 -13.52 -9.01
C PRO A 241 10.84 -14.97 -9.41
N ILE A 242 11.16 -15.23 -10.69
CA ILE A 242 11.34 -16.60 -11.19
C ILE A 242 12.48 -17.33 -10.50
N ARG A 243 13.49 -16.59 -10.02
CA ARG A 243 14.67 -17.16 -9.38
C ARG A 243 14.46 -17.56 -7.94
N LEU A 244 13.31 -17.23 -7.33
CA LEU A 244 12.95 -17.83 -6.05
C LEU A 244 12.84 -19.36 -6.16
N LEU A 245 12.55 -19.91 -7.35
CA LEU A 245 12.59 -21.37 -7.60
C LEU A 245 13.98 -22.02 -7.47
N GLU A 246 15.05 -21.22 -7.43
CA GLU A 246 16.40 -21.75 -7.19
C GLU A 246 16.63 -22.14 -5.73
N LEU A 247 15.83 -21.59 -4.82
CA LEU A 247 15.83 -22.00 -3.43
C LEU A 247 15.33 -23.46 -3.35
N PRO A 248 16.07 -24.36 -2.67
CA PRO A 248 15.67 -25.76 -2.55
C PRO A 248 14.24 -25.93 -2.04
N GLU A 249 13.82 -25.05 -1.14
CA GLU A 249 12.50 -25.04 -0.52
C GLU A 249 11.37 -24.64 -1.47
N ALA A 250 11.67 -24.00 -2.61
CA ALA A 250 10.67 -23.61 -3.62
C ALA A 250 10.47 -24.65 -4.73
N ARG A 251 11.22 -25.75 -4.76
CA ARG A 251 11.14 -26.72 -5.87
C ARG A 251 9.77 -27.39 -5.94
N GLY A 252 9.10 -27.26 -7.09
CA GLY A 252 7.77 -27.85 -7.32
C GLY A 252 6.62 -27.11 -6.64
N SER A 253 6.88 -25.97 -6.00
CA SER A 253 5.89 -25.21 -5.21
C SER A 253 4.86 -24.44 -6.06
N VAL A 254 5.30 -23.86 -7.18
CA VAL A 254 4.48 -23.01 -8.05
C VAL A 254 4.86 -23.31 -9.49
N GLU A 255 3.86 -23.40 -10.38
CA GLU A 255 4.06 -23.45 -11.82
C GLU A 255 4.10 -22.01 -12.39
N PRO A 256 5.26 -21.47 -12.80
CA PRO A 256 5.37 -20.09 -13.28
C PRO A 256 4.44 -19.75 -14.44
N ALA A 257 4.13 -20.74 -15.28
CA ALA A 257 3.23 -20.61 -16.43
C ALA A 257 1.78 -20.28 -16.04
N LYS A 258 1.37 -20.54 -14.79
CA LYS A 258 0.03 -20.21 -14.27
C LYS A 258 -0.07 -18.79 -13.71
N SER A 259 1.05 -18.06 -13.63
CA SER A 259 1.06 -16.70 -13.10
C SER A 259 0.51 -15.67 -14.11
N VAL A 260 -0.21 -14.68 -13.59
CA VAL A 260 -0.86 -13.63 -14.40
C VAL A 260 -0.07 -12.32 -14.39
N SER A 261 0.88 -12.19 -13.45
CA SER A 261 1.80 -11.07 -13.33
C SER A 261 3.04 -11.48 -12.54
N ASP A 262 4.06 -10.61 -12.60
CA ASP A 262 5.33 -10.79 -11.89
C ASP A 262 5.10 -10.72 -10.37
N CYS A 263 4.23 -9.82 -9.91
CA CYS A 263 3.81 -9.75 -8.50
C CYS A 263 3.04 -10.99 -8.05
N HIS A 264 2.17 -11.56 -8.91
CA HIS A 264 1.45 -12.80 -8.61
C HIS A 264 2.43 -13.94 -8.38
N MET A 265 3.37 -14.15 -9.31
CA MET A 265 4.40 -15.18 -9.16
C MET A 265 5.26 -14.97 -7.91
N CYS A 266 5.66 -13.72 -7.66
CA CYS A 266 6.43 -13.35 -6.48
C CYS A 266 5.68 -13.66 -5.19
N TYR A 267 4.39 -13.33 -5.12
CA TYR A 267 3.53 -13.61 -3.98
C TYR A 267 3.39 -15.11 -3.74
N GLU A 268 3.05 -15.91 -4.76
CA GLU A 268 2.87 -17.36 -4.62
C GLU A 268 4.15 -18.07 -4.15
N LEU A 269 5.29 -17.72 -4.75
CA LEU A 269 6.58 -18.31 -4.36
C LEU A 269 6.95 -17.92 -2.92
N ARG A 270 6.74 -16.66 -2.53
CA ARG A 270 6.98 -16.22 -1.15
C ARG A 270 6.00 -16.85 -0.16
N LYS A 271 4.74 -17.04 -0.52
CA LYS A 271 3.73 -17.72 0.31
C LYS A 271 4.21 -19.12 0.67
N HIS A 272 4.77 -19.86 -0.29
CA HIS A 272 5.36 -21.18 -0.03
C HIS A 272 6.65 -21.12 0.80
N LEU A 273 7.54 -20.18 0.48
CA LEU A 273 8.83 -20.01 1.17
C LEU A 273 8.72 -19.46 2.60
N ARG A 274 7.55 -18.95 2.99
CA ARG A 274 7.31 -18.29 4.28
C ARG A 274 7.82 -19.11 5.47
N ALA A 275 7.49 -20.40 5.51
CA ALA A 275 7.84 -21.26 6.64
C ALA A 275 9.37 -21.39 6.84
N CYS A 276 10.14 -21.22 5.76
CA CYS A 276 11.60 -21.36 5.76
C CYS A 276 12.32 -20.01 5.96
N TYR A 277 11.66 -18.89 5.65
CA TYR A 277 12.23 -17.54 5.74
C TYR A 277 11.30 -16.56 6.49
N PRO A 278 10.80 -16.90 7.70
CA PRO A 278 9.78 -16.11 8.40
C PRO A 278 10.26 -14.71 8.85
N GLU A 279 11.56 -14.48 8.94
CA GLU A 279 12.16 -13.19 9.28
C GLU A 279 12.16 -12.21 8.09
N PHE A 280 12.31 -12.72 6.87
CA PHE A 280 12.36 -11.90 5.64
C PHE A 280 11.00 -11.80 4.95
N LEU A 281 10.16 -12.80 5.19
CA LEU A 281 8.78 -12.82 4.73
C LEU A 281 7.96 -12.48 5.95
N ALA A 282 7.48 -11.23 6.05
CA ALA A 282 6.64 -10.77 7.15
C ALA A 282 5.93 -9.47 6.74
N PRO A 283 4.83 -9.08 7.41
CA PRO A 283 4.11 -9.81 8.47
C PRO A 283 3.34 -11.05 7.98
N ASP A 284 2.91 -11.92 8.91
CA ASP A 284 2.15 -13.15 8.62
C ASP A 284 0.89 -12.88 7.81
N ASN A 285 0.14 -11.84 8.17
CA ASN A 285 -1.12 -11.47 7.52
C ASN A 285 -0.96 -11.01 6.06
N CYS A 286 0.26 -10.81 5.57
CA CYS A 286 0.49 -10.65 4.12
C CYS A 286 0.31 -11.97 3.35
N TYR A 287 0.40 -13.13 4.02
CA TYR A 287 0.42 -14.47 3.41
C TYR A 287 -0.64 -15.43 3.96
N SER A 288 -1.19 -15.14 5.13
CA SER A 288 -2.17 -15.97 5.82
C SER A 288 -3.57 -15.39 5.71
N GLU A 289 -4.27 -15.72 4.62
CA GLU A 289 -5.74 -15.75 4.53
C GLU A 289 -6.19 -16.84 3.55
#